data_AF-A0A0N1KUR9-F1
#
_entry.id   AF-A0A0N1KUR9-F1
#
_cell.length_a   1.000
_cell.length_b   1.000
_cell.length_c   1.000
_cell.angle_alpha   90.00
_cell.angle_beta   90.00
_cell.angle_gamma   90.00
#
_symmetry.space_group_name_H-M   'P 1'
#
loop_
_entity.id
_entity.type
_entity.pdbx_description
1 polymer ?
#
loop_
_entity_poly.entity_id
_entity_poly.type
_entity_poly.pdbx_seq_one_letter_code
_entity_poly.pdbx_strand_id
1 'polypeptide(L)'
;MKILIKHIAFRFILLLIPYLAFYFMYAESGFKGQTYDIDEIPLYVFFTVWVYILVETFFWLYKKNRTKWLSNIAVLLLMAALYFILPHRNYFN
;
A
#
# COMPACT_ATOMS: atom_id res chain seq x y z
N MET A 1 -10.71 4.55 21.42
CA MET A 1 -11.13 3.90 20.15
C MET A 1 -11.33 4.86 18.98
N LYS A 2 -12.09 5.97 19.09
CA LYS A 2 -12.36 6.88 17.95
C LYS A 2 -11.10 7.39 17.21
N ILE A 3 -10.03 7.71 17.93
CA ILE A 3 -8.76 8.20 17.33
C ILE A 3 -8.03 7.09 16.58
N LEU A 4 -8.02 5.87 17.11
CA LEU A 4 -7.41 4.70 16.47
C LEU A 4 -8.10 4.36 15.15
N ILE A 5 -9.44 4.34 15.16
CA ILE A 5 -10.25 4.03 13.97
C ILE A 5 -10.02 5.08 12.88
N LYS A 6 -10.04 6.38 13.24
CA LYS A 6 -9.71 7.46 12.29
C LYS A 6 -8.32 7.29 11.69
N HIS A 7 -7.35 6.89 12.50
CA HIS A 7 -5.97 6.68 12.07
C HIS A 7 -5.84 5.52 11.08
N ILE A 8 -6.48 4.39 11.36
CA ILE A 8 -6.52 3.23 10.47
C ILE A 8 -7.25 3.57 9.17
N ALA A 9 -8.44 4.20 9.26
CA ALA A 9 -9.24 4.56 8.10
C ALA A 9 -8.51 5.53 7.16
N PHE A 10 -7.85 6.55 7.71
CA PHE A 10 -7.07 7.50 6.91
C PHE A 10 -5.92 6.80 6.17
N ARG A 11 -5.17 5.94 6.86
CA ARG A 11 -4.07 5.16 6.23
C ARG A 11 -4.60 4.20 5.18
N PHE A 12 -5.74 3.56 5.43
CA PHE A 12 -6.37 2.68 4.47
C PHE A 12 -6.74 3.43 3.19
N ILE A 13 -7.36 4.61 3.29
CA ILE A 13 -7.68 5.44 2.12
C ILE A 13 -6.41 5.86 1.37
N LEU A 14 -5.39 6.32 2.10
CA LEU A 14 -4.12 6.75 1.52
C LEU A 14 -3.39 5.63 0.77
N LEU A 15 -3.60 4.38 1.18
CA LEU A 15 -3.08 3.18 0.53
C LEU A 15 -3.95 2.68 -0.63
N LEU A 16 -5.27 2.78 -0.47
CA LEU A 16 -6.23 2.30 -1.44
C LEU A 16 -6.15 3.09 -2.75
N ILE A 17 -5.90 4.40 -2.67
CA ILE A 17 -5.79 5.27 -3.85
C ILE A 17 -4.68 4.81 -4.82
N PRO A 18 -3.40 4.73 -4.43
CA PRO A 18 -2.33 4.30 -5.34
C PRO A 18 -2.51 2.83 -5.76
N TYR A 19 -3.03 1.98 -4.87
CA TYR A 19 -3.33 0.59 -5.20
C TYR A 19 -4.38 0.45 -6.31
N LEU A 20 -5.53 1.12 -6.17
CA LEU A 20 -6.59 1.10 -7.18
C LEU A 20 -6.16 1.78 -8.47
N ALA A 21 -5.42 2.89 -8.39
CA ALA A 21 -4.87 3.56 -9.56
C ALA A 21 -3.97 2.63 -10.37
N PHE A 22 -3.06 1.90 -9.71
CA PHE A 22 -2.24 0.89 -10.40
C PHE A 22 -3.10 -0.23 -10.99
N TYR A 23 -4.06 -0.75 -10.22
CA TYR A 23 -4.91 -1.86 -10.68
C TYR A 23 -5.72 -1.49 -11.92
N PHE A 24 -6.31 -0.28 -11.96
CA PHE A 24 -7.05 0.19 -13.13
C PHE A 24 -6.15 0.48 -14.32
N MET A 25 -4.98 1.11 -14.10
CA MET A 25 -3.99 1.32 -15.16
C MET A 25 -3.50 -0.01 -15.74
N TYR A 26 -3.27 -1.02 -14.90
CA TYR A 26 -2.90 -2.36 -15.34
C TYR A 26 -4.04 -3.04 -16.11
N ALA A 27 -5.28 -2.93 -15.64
CA ALA A 27 -6.45 -3.48 -16.34
C ALA A 27 -6.64 -2.85 -17.73
N GLU A 28 -6.44 -1.53 -17.83
CA GLU A 28 -6.54 -0.80 -19.10
C GLU A 28 -5.38 -1.11 -20.05
N SER A 29 -4.15 -1.13 -19.54
CA SER A 29 -2.95 -1.41 -20.33
C SER A 29 -2.86 -2.87 -20.78
N GLY A 30 -3.32 -3.82 -19.95
CA GLY A 30 -3.49 -5.22 -20.34
C GLY A 30 -4.53 -5.41 -21.46
N PHE A 31 -5.53 -4.53 -21.54
CA PHE A 31 -6.51 -4.50 -22.63
C PHE A 31 -5.94 -3.87 -23.92
N LYS A 32 -5.01 -2.92 -23.79
CA LYS A 32 -4.42 -2.17 -24.91
C LYS A 32 -3.04 -2.66 -25.36
N GLY A 33 -2.44 -3.63 -24.66
CA GLY A 33 -1.10 -4.17 -24.96
C GLY A 33 0.04 -3.16 -24.83
N GLN A 34 -0.18 -2.03 -24.15
CA GLN A 34 0.78 -0.93 -24.01
C GLN A 34 0.83 -0.52 -22.54
N THR A 35 1.97 -0.76 -21.89
CA THR A 35 2.30 -0.27 -20.55
C THR A 35 3.51 0.64 -20.69
N TYR A 36 3.36 1.90 -20.29
CA TYR A 36 4.43 2.89 -20.25
C TYR A 36 5.04 2.93 -18.84
N ASP A 37 6.30 3.32 -18.70
CA ASP A 37 6.97 3.43 -17.38
C ASP A 37 6.22 4.36 -16.41
N ILE A 38 5.47 5.33 -16.94
CA ILE A 38 4.63 6.24 -16.15
C ILE A 38 3.45 5.53 -15.46
N ASP A 39 3.00 4.40 -16.00
CA ASP A 39 1.89 3.60 -15.44
C ASP A 39 2.33 2.85 -14.16
N GLU A 40 3.64 2.75 -13.91
CA GLU A 40 4.20 2.17 -12.68
C GLU A 40 4.26 3.17 -11.51
N ILE A 41 4.05 4.46 -11.75
CA ILE A 41 4.09 5.50 -10.71
C ILE A 41 3.19 5.15 -9.50
N PRO A 42 1.92 4.74 -9.68
CA PRO A 42 1.08 4.40 -8.55
C PRO A 42 1.63 3.23 -7.71
N LEU A 43 2.34 2.28 -8.34
CA LEU A 43 3.03 1.19 -7.66
C LEU A 43 4.22 1.71 -6.82
N TYR A 44 5.02 2.61 -7.38
CA TYR A 44 6.11 3.25 -6.62
C TYR A 44 5.57 4.06 -5.43
N VAL A 45 4.45 4.76 -5.59
CA VAL A 45 3.77 5.46 -4.49
C VAL A 45 3.29 4.47 -3.43
N PHE A 46 2.67 3.35 -3.84
CA PHE A 46 2.25 2.29 -2.92
C PHE A 46 3.42 1.76 -2.07
N PHE A 47 4.56 1.43 -2.70
CA PHE A 47 5.75 0.97 -1.99
C PHE A 47 6.37 2.06 -1.11
N THR A 48 6.37 3.31 -1.56
CA THR A 48 6.88 4.44 -0.77
C THR A 48 6.08 4.61 0.52
N VAL A 49 4.75 4.53 0.45
CA VAL A 49 3.89 4.55 1.64
C VAL A 49 4.16 3.31 2.51
N TRP A 50 4.41 2.15 1.92
CA TRP A 50 4.75 0.95 2.67
C TRP A 50 5.99 1.14 3.55
N VAL A 51 7.08 1.59 2.93
CA VAL A 51 8.35 1.85 3.62
C VAL A 51 8.17 2.93 4.70
N TYR A 52 7.42 3.98 4.40
CA TYR A 52 7.11 5.03 5.38
C TYR A 52 6.41 4.45 6.63
N ILE A 53 5.37 3.62 6.46
CA ILE A 53 4.66 3.00 7.59
C ILE A 53 5.56 2.03 8.36
N LEU A 54 6.46 1.33 7.67
CA LEU A 54 7.44 0.44 8.31
C LEU A 54 8.41 1.22 9.20
N VAL A 55 9.03 2.28 8.69
CA VAL A 55 9.94 3.15 9.46
C VAL A 55 9.22 3.76 10.67
N GLU A 56 7.99 4.23 10.46
CA GLU A 56 7.19 4.79 11.53
C GLU A 56 6.81 3.76 12.60
N THR A 57 6.67 2.48 12.22
CA THR A 57 6.43 1.38 13.18
C THR A 57 7.61 1.25 14.15
N PHE A 58 8.85 1.30 13.66
CA PHE A 58 10.05 1.30 14.51
C PHE A 58 10.08 2.51 15.46
N PHE A 59 9.71 3.68 14.97
CA PHE A 59 9.60 4.89 15.81
C PHE A 59 8.57 4.72 16.94
N TRP A 60 7.40 4.15 16.66
CA TRP A 60 6.36 3.91 17.68
C TRP A 60 6.72 2.77 18.64
N LEU A 61 7.46 1.75 18.16
CA LEU A 61 8.05 0.71 19.00
C LEU A 61 9.05 1.32 20.00
N TYR A 62 9.96 2.17 19.52
CA TYR A 62 10.91 2.89 20.37
C TYR A 62 10.20 3.74 21.44
N LYS A 63 9.14 4.46 21.05
CA LYS A 63 8.30 5.24 21.99
C LYS A 63 7.36 4.39 22.87
N LYS A 64 7.42 3.05 22.78
CA LYS A 64 6.58 2.10 23.53
C LYS A 64 5.08 2.36 23.40
N ASN A 65 4.62 2.94 22.28
CA ASN A 65 3.21 3.26 22.07
C ASN A 65 2.49 2.06 21.43
N ARG A 66 1.97 1.16 22.29
CA ARG A 66 1.36 -0.13 21.89
C ARG A 66 0.26 0.00 20.84
N THR A 67 -0.62 0.97 21.02
CA THR A 67 -1.76 1.16 20.15
C THR A 67 -1.35 1.55 18.72
N LYS A 68 -0.33 2.41 18.58
CA LYS A 68 0.12 2.87 17.26
C LYS A 68 0.94 1.83 16.51
N TRP A 69 1.88 1.16 17.17
CA TRP A 69 2.69 0.16 16.47
C TRP A 69 1.86 -1.08 16.08
N LEU A 70 0.92 -1.52 16.91
CA LEU A 70 -0.01 -2.60 16.53
C LEU A 70 -0.88 -2.21 15.33
N SER A 71 -1.38 -0.97 15.31
CA SER A 71 -2.13 -0.43 14.17
C SER A 71 -1.29 -0.43 12.90
N ASN A 72 -0.03 -0.01 12.98
CA ASN A 72 0.85 0.00 11.81
C ASN A 72 1.17 -1.43 11.34
N ILE A 73 1.42 -2.38 12.25
CA ILE A 73 1.63 -3.79 11.88
C ILE A 73 0.42 -4.35 11.13
N ALA A 74 -0.80 -4.09 11.60
CA ALA A 74 -2.01 -4.52 10.91
C ALA A 74 -2.09 -3.95 9.48
N VAL A 75 -1.72 -2.67 9.31
CA VAL A 75 -1.66 -2.03 7.99
C VAL A 75 -0.56 -2.64 7.12
N LEU A 76 0.63 -2.93 7.66
CA LEU A 76 1.73 -3.57 6.93
C LEU A 76 1.34 -4.98 6.45
N LEU A 77 0.64 -5.76 7.28
CA LEU A 77 0.14 -7.08 6.90
C LEU A 77 -0.90 -6.98 5.78
N LEU A 78 -1.80 -5.99 5.84
CA LEU A 78 -2.74 -5.72 4.76
C LEU A 78 -2.01 -5.35 3.46
N MET A 79 -0.99 -4.48 3.52
CA MET A 79 -0.20 -4.12 2.34
C MET A 79 0.54 -5.32 1.74
N ALA A 80 1.08 -6.21 2.57
CA ALA A 80 1.67 -7.46 2.12
C ALA A 80 0.64 -8.35 1.41
N ALA A 81 -0.57 -8.48 1.94
CA ALA A 81 -1.63 -9.24 1.29
C ALA A 81 -2.03 -8.63 -0.06
N LEU A 82 -2.17 -7.30 -0.12
CA LEU A 82 -2.47 -6.57 -1.36
C LEU A 82 -1.36 -6.73 -2.41
N TYR A 83 -0.10 -6.77 -2.01
CA TYR A 83 1.02 -7.03 -2.91
C TYR A 83 0.87 -8.36 -3.67
N PHE A 84 0.45 -9.44 -3.02
CA PHE A 84 0.26 -10.73 -3.69
C PHE A 84 -0.96 -10.79 -4.62
N ILE A 85 -1.89 -9.83 -4.50
CA ILE A 85 -3.06 -9.71 -5.37
C ILE A 85 -2.78 -8.78 -6.55
N LEU A 86 -1.74 -7.95 -6.46
CA LEU A 86 -1.33 -7.07 -7.57
C LEU A 86 -0.93 -7.92 -8.78
N PRO A 87 -1.42 -7.57 -9.97
CA PRO A 87 -1.03 -8.29 -11.17
C PRO A 87 0.46 -8.08 -11.42
N HIS A 88 1.23 -9.17 -11.36
CA HIS A 88 2.66 -9.16 -11.61
C HIS A 88 2.93 -9.52 -13.07
N ARG A 89 3.28 -8.50 -13.88
CA ARG A 89 3.51 -8.61 -15.34
C ARG A 89 4.45 -9.76 -15.72
N ASN A 90 5.45 -10.06 -14.88
CA ASN A 90 6.47 -11.08 -15.17
C ASN A 90 5.98 -12.53 -15.08
N TYR A 91 4.75 -12.80 -14.62
CA TYR A 91 4.19 -14.15 -14.47
C TYR A 91 3.08 -14.47 -15.49
N PHE A 92 2.82 -13.58 -16.45
CA PHE A 92 1.85 -13.79 -17.54
C PHE A 92 2.54 -14.07 -18.91
N ASN A 93 3.71 -14.71 -18.89
CA ASN A 93 4.33 -15.28 -20.09
C ASN A 93 3.87 -16.72 -20.30
#